data_AF-A0A964RAH7-F1
#
_entry.id   AF-A0A964RAH7-F1
#
_cell.length_a   1.000
_cell.length_b   1.000
_cell.length_c   1.000
_cell.angle_alpha   90.00
_cell.angle_beta   90.00
_cell.angle_gamma   90.00
#
_symmetry.space_group_name_H-M   'P 1'
#
loop_
_entity.id
_entity.type
_entity.pdbx_description
1 polymer ?
#
loop_
_entity_poly.entity_id
_entity_poly.type
_entity_poly.pdbx_seq_one_letter_code
_entity_poly.pdbx_strand_id
1 'polypeptide(L)'
;MKTTLVLPDDLLMEAKTLAVRRKTTLKAIIESALRREIRPSADLENPDPSRFEVGPFGILRIRKTSGSPSTTEAQVRAVQEALEIEELQRVTHPQRP
;
A
#
# COMPACT_ATOMS: atom_id res chain seq x y z
N MET A 1 10.10 22.05 18.33
CA MET A 1 9.11 23.15 18.42
C MET A 1 7.74 22.57 18.68
N LYS A 2 6.84 23.32 19.33
CA LYS A 2 5.44 22.94 19.53
C LYS A 2 4.59 23.71 18.52
N THR A 3 3.70 23.00 17.82
CA THR A 3 2.78 23.57 16.84
C THR A 3 1.37 23.11 17.19
N THR A 4 0.39 24.00 17.08
CA THR A 4 -1.03 23.69 17.27
C THR A 4 -1.69 23.56 15.89
N LEU A 5 -2.39 22.46 15.64
CA LEU A 5 -3.14 22.19 14.41
C LEU A 5 -4.62 22.05 14.77
N VAL A 6 -5.49 22.71 14.00
CA VAL A 6 -6.95 22.53 14.10
C VAL A 6 -7.35 21.50 13.07
N LEU A 7 -7.93 20.39 13.51
CA LEU A 7 -8.36 19.27 12.66
C LEU A 7 -9.84 18.98 12.91
N PRO A 8 -10.60 18.59 11.88
CA PRO A 8 -11.91 17.98 12.07
C PRO A 8 -11.84 16.76 13.01
N ASP A 9 -12.88 16.55 13.82
CA ASP A 9 -12.90 15.50 14.84
C ASP A 9 -12.88 14.09 14.24
N ASP A 10 -13.57 13.90 13.12
CA ASP A 10 -13.57 12.66 12.33
C ASP A 10 -12.16 12.31 11.85
N LEU A 11 -11.44 13.27 11.27
CA LEU A 11 -10.06 13.09 10.82
C LEU A 11 -9.12 12.77 11.99
N LEU A 12 -9.31 13.42 13.14
CA LEU A 12 -8.52 13.15 14.33
C LEU A 12 -8.77 11.73 14.88
N MET A 13 -10.01 11.25 14.86
CA MET A 13 -10.37 9.89 15.29
C MET A 13 -9.75 8.84 14.38
N GLU A 14 -9.81 9.02 13.06
CA GLU A 14 -9.20 8.10 12.10
C GLU A 14 -7.69 8.03 12.29
N ALA A 15 -7.03 9.18 12.45
CA ALA A 15 -5.59 9.25 12.67
C ALA A 15 -5.16 8.54 13.97
N LYS A 16 -5.95 8.67 15.04
CA LYS A 16 -5.69 7.95 16.32
C LYS A 16 -5.86 6.44 16.16
N THR A 17 -6.92 6.01 15.50
CA THR A 17 -7.16 4.59 15.20
C THR A 17 -5.99 4.00 14.41
N LEU A 18 -5.51 4.74 13.41
CA LEU A 18 -4.36 4.34 12.60
C LEU A 18 -3.07 4.23 13.44
N ALA A 19 -2.84 5.17 14.36
CA ALA A 19 -1.69 5.15 15.24
C ALA A 19 -1.67 3.88 16.14
N VAL A 20 -2.82 3.53 16.73
CA VAL A 20 -2.97 2.28 17.52
C VAL A 20 -2.69 1.05 16.66
N ARG A 21 -3.31 0.96 15.48
CA ARG A 21 -3.12 -0.18 14.56
C ARG A 21 -1.67 -0.37 14.17
N ARG A 22 -0.92 0.72 13.98
CA ARG A 22 0.51 0.71 13.60
C ARG A 22 1.45 0.66 14.81
N LYS A 23 0.93 0.55 16.04
CA LYS A 23 1.70 0.58 17.29
C LYS A 23 2.65 1.80 17.35
N THR A 24 2.14 2.97 16.98
CA THR A 24 2.89 4.23 16.93
C THR A 24 2.08 5.38 17.55
N THR A 25 2.62 6.60 17.49
CA THR A 25 1.96 7.80 18.08
C THR A 25 1.31 8.66 16.99
N LEU A 26 0.28 9.42 17.39
CA LEU A 26 -0.35 10.41 16.50
C LEU A 26 0.68 11.42 15.96
N LYS A 27 1.62 11.87 16.81
CA LYS A 27 2.75 12.71 16.40
C LYS A 27 3.55 12.08 15.28
N ALA A 28 3.94 10.80 15.41
CA ALA A 28 4.73 10.10 14.40
C ALA A 28 3.98 9.92 13.08
N ILE A 29 2.66 9.67 13.12
CA ILE A 29 1.81 9.64 11.92
C ILE A 29 1.84 11.00 11.20
N ILE A 30 1.62 12.09 11.93
CA ILE A 30 1.59 13.45 11.37
C ILE A 30 2.97 13.83 10.81
N GLU A 31 4.05 13.60 11.56
CA GLU A 31 5.42 13.87 11.10
C GLU A 31 5.76 13.07 9.85
N SER A 32 5.38 11.79 9.79
CA SER A 32 5.61 10.95 8.61
C SER A 32 4.84 11.46 7.39
N ALA A 33 3.59 11.87 7.57
CA ALA A 33 2.77 12.43 6.49
C ALA A 33 3.35 13.76 5.98
N LEU A 34 3.74 14.67 6.88
CA LEU A 34 4.36 15.95 6.52
C LEU A 34 5.70 15.73 5.79
N ARG A 35 6.57 14.86 6.29
CA ARG A 35 7.84 14.51 5.63
C ARG A 35 7.62 13.96 4.23
N ARG A 36 6.58 13.15 4.03
CA ARG A 36 6.21 12.62 2.71
C ARG A 36 5.76 13.73 1.77
N GLU A 37 4.94 14.67 2.26
CA GLU A 37 4.39 15.76 1.47
C GLU A 37 5.45 16.76 1.01
N ILE A 38 6.41 17.09 1.89
CA ILE A 38 7.46 18.07 1.58
C ILE A 38 8.67 17.46 0.86
N ARG A 39 8.68 16.13 0.63
CA ARG A 39 9.81 15.46 0.02
C ARG A 39 9.95 15.94 -1.45
N PRO A 40 11.12 16.46 -1.87
CA PRO A 40 11.33 16.86 -3.25
C PRO A 40 11.10 15.66 -4.18
N SER A 41 10.34 15.85 -5.26
CA SER A 41 10.07 14.79 -6.24
C SER A 41 11.34 14.20 -6.88
N ALA A 42 12.45 14.94 -6.81
CA ALA A 42 13.76 14.52 -7.30
C ALA A 42 14.41 13.38 -6.49
N ASP A 43 14.03 13.16 -5.23
CA ASP A 43 14.66 12.15 -4.36
C ASP A 43 14.05 10.73 -4.51
N LEU A 44 13.03 10.60 -5.34
CA LEU A 44 12.35 9.33 -5.61
C LEU A 44 12.80 8.84 -6.97
N GLU A 45 14.08 8.47 -7.07
CA GLU A 45 14.59 7.81 -8.25
C GLU A 45 13.87 6.47 -8.42
N ASN A 46 13.24 6.32 -9.58
CA ASN A 46 12.65 5.06 -9.97
C ASN A 46 13.80 4.08 -10.27
N PRO A 47 13.94 2.98 -9.51
CA PRO A 47 15.04 2.04 -9.70
C PRO A 47 14.99 1.35 -11.06
N ASP A 48 13.81 1.27 -11.68
CA ASP A 48 13.62 0.72 -13.01
C ASP A 48 12.46 1.42 -13.74
N PRO A 49 12.76 2.50 -14.49
CA PRO A 49 11.78 3.25 -15.29
C PRO A 49 11.10 2.43 -16.38
N SER A 50 11.66 1.28 -16.76
CA SER A 50 11.05 0.39 -17.74
C SER A 50 9.87 -0.40 -17.15
N ARG A 51 9.95 -0.73 -15.85
CA ARG A 51 8.96 -1.56 -15.15
C ARG A 51 8.00 -0.78 -14.27
N PHE A 52 8.43 0.35 -13.74
CA PHE A 52 7.64 1.12 -12.78
C PHE A 52 7.36 2.55 -13.27
N GLU A 53 6.29 3.13 -12.75
CA GLU A 53 5.97 4.56 -12.82
C GLU A 53 5.86 5.11 -11.39
N VAL A 54 6.28 6.36 -11.17
CA VAL A 54 6.22 7.01 -9.85
C VAL A 54 4.85 7.67 -9.70
N GLY A 55 4.06 7.22 -8.72
CA GLY A 55 2.76 7.81 -8.41
C GLY A 55 2.85 9.12 -7.59
N PRO A 56 1.70 9.79 -7.31
CA PRO A 56 1.64 11.11 -6.67
C PRO A 56 2.31 11.26 -5.30
N PHE A 57 2.58 10.14 -4.62
CA PHE A 57 3.22 10.11 -3.29
C PHE A 57 4.61 9.48 -3.31
N GLY A 58 5.23 9.33 -4.49
CA GLY A 58 6.50 8.63 -4.62
C GLY A 58 6.41 7.11 -4.57
N ILE A 59 5.19 6.56 -4.60
CA ILE A 59 4.97 5.11 -4.57
C ILE A 59 5.15 4.56 -5.98
N LEU A 60 6.03 3.57 -6.13
CA LEU A 60 6.22 2.87 -7.40
C LEU A 60 4.97 2.05 -7.75
N ARG A 61 4.43 2.27 -8.94
CA ARG A 61 3.34 1.50 -9.54
C ARG A 61 3.90 0.70 -10.70
N ILE A 62 3.42 -0.52 -10.92
CA ILE A 62 3.82 -1.31 -12.09
C ILE A 62 3.30 -0.61 -13.34
N ARG A 63 4.21 -0.30 -14.27
CA ARG A 63 3.87 0.28 -15.56
C ARG A 63 3.05 -0.73 -16.35
N LYS A 64 1.85 -0.34 -16.78
CA LYS A 64 1.06 -1.16 -17.70
C LYS A 64 1.70 -1.07 -19.08
N THR A 65 2.10 -2.20 -19.67
CA THR A 65 2.54 -2.19 -21.06
C THR A 65 1.34 -1.92 -21.96
N SER A 66 1.51 -1.06 -22.95
CA SER A 66 0.48 -0.80 -23.96
C SER A 66 0.14 -2.12 -24.66
N GLY A 67 -1.12 -2.56 -24.54
CA GLY A 67 -1.59 -3.85 -25.05
C GLY A 67 -1.75 -4.95 -23.99
N SER A 68 -1.36 -4.71 -22.74
CA SER A 68 -1.77 -5.60 -21.64
C SER A 68 -3.29 -5.57 -21.48
N PRO A 69 -3.98 -6.73 -21.54
CA PRO A 69 -5.40 -6.76 -21.24
C PRO A 69 -5.63 -6.23 -19.81
N SER A 70 -6.63 -5.37 -19.64
CA SER A 70 -7.05 -4.96 -18.31
C SER A 70 -7.44 -6.20 -17.51
N THR A 71 -6.83 -6.37 -16.34
CA THR A 71 -7.25 -7.44 -15.42
C THR A 71 -8.71 -7.20 -15.03
N THR A 72 -9.59 -8.15 -15.34
CA THR A 72 -11.00 -8.09 -14.95
C THR A 72 -11.19 -8.62 -13.54
N GLU A 73 -12.27 -8.23 -12.87
CA GLU A 73 -12.60 -8.75 -11.53
C GLU A 73 -12.76 -10.28 -11.53
N ALA A 74 -13.28 -10.85 -12.61
CA ALA A 74 -13.41 -12.30 -12.78
C ALA A 74 -12.04 -12.99 -12.77
N GLN A 75 -11.03 -12.39 -13.41
CA GLN A 75 -9.67 -12.92 -13.40
C GLN A 75 -9.03 -12.84 -12.01
N VAL A 76 -9.27 -11.75 -11.26
CA VAL A 76 -8.80 -11.64 -9.88
C VAL A 76 -9.42 -12.72 -8.99
N ARG A 77 -10.74 -12.93 -9.12
CA ARG A 77 -11.47 -13.95 -8.36
C ARG A 77 -10.98 -15.36 -8.66
N ALA A 78 -10.78 -15.68 -9.93
CA ALA A 78 -10.26 -16.99 -10.34
C ALA A 78 -8.88 -17.30 -9.74
N VAL A 79 -8.01 -16.29 -9.62
CA VAL A 79 -6.70 -16.44 -8.96
C VAL A 79 -6.87 -16.66 -7.46
N GLN A 80 -7.77 -15.93 -6.79
CA GLN A 80 -8.07 -16.14 -5.37
C GLN A 80 -8.59 -17.54 -5.10
N GLU A 81 -9.57 -18.01 -5.87
CA GLU A 81 -10.14 -19.35 -5.73
C GLU A 81 -9.09 -20.44 -5.96
N ALA A 82 -8.21 -20.28 -6.95
CA ALA A 82 -7.12 -21.22 -7.20
C ALA A 82 -6.15 -21.31 -6.02
N LEU A 83 -5.79 -20.16 -5.42
CA LEU A 83 -4.93 -20.11 -4.23
C LEU A 83 -5.58 -20.75 -3.00
N GLU A 84 -6.87 -20.52 -2.79
CA GLU A 84 -7.64 -21.14 -1.69
C GLU A 84 -7.72 -22.66 -1.84
N ILE A 85 -7.93 -23.16 -3.07
CA ILE A 85 -7.94 -24.60 -3.36
C ILE A 85 -6.55 -25.21 -3.11
N GLU A 86 -5.48 -24.54 -3.55
CA GLU A 86 -4.11 -24.98 -3.33
C GLU A 86 -3.75 -25.03 -1.83
N GLU A 87 -4.18 -24.03 -1.08
CA GLU A 87 -4.02 -23.98 0.38
C GLU A 87 -4.79 -25.11 1.07
N LEU A 88 -6.05 -25.34 0.67
CA LEU A 88 -6.86 -26.44 1.18
C LEU A 88 -6.25 -27.81 0.86
N GLN A 89 -5.67 -27.98 -0.33
CA GLN A 89 -4.95 -29.20 -0.71
C GLN A 89 -3.70 -29.44 0.15
N ARG A 90 -2.92 -28.39 0.43
CA ARG A 90 -1.76 -28.48 1.33
C ARG A 90 -2.16 -28.87 2.75
N VAL A 91 -3.26 -28.33 3.26
CA VAL A 91 -3.76 -28.64 4.62
C VAL A 91 -4.33 -30.06 4.69
N THR A 92 -5.01 -30.52 3.64
CA THR A 92 -5.63 -31.86 3.60
C THR A 92 -4.66 -32.99 3.27
N HIS A 93 -3.53 -32.70 2.61
CA HIS A 93 -2.51 -33.68 2.26
C HIS A 93 -1.12 -33.22 2.75
N PRO A 94 -0.85 -33.29 4.07
CA PRO A 94 0.41 -32.80 4.67
C PRO A 94 1.65 -33.65 4.31
N GLN A 95 1.49 -34.71 3.52
CA GLN A 95 2.56 -35.62 3.10
C GLN A 95 2.39 -35.97 1.62
N ARG A 96 3.10 -35.27 0.74
CA ARG A 96 3.64 -35.86 -0.48
C ARG A 96 5.15 -35.63 -0.47
N PRO A 97 5.98 -36.67 -0.56
CA PRO A 97 7.43 -36.55 -0.69
C PRO A 97 7.82 -35.87 -2.01
#